data_AF-A0A086KIV9-F1
#
_entry.id   AF-A0A086KIV9-F1
#
_cell.length_a   1.000
_cell.length_b   1.000
_cell.length_c   1.000
_cell.angle_alpha   90.00
_cell.angle_beta   90.00
_cell.angle_gamma   90.00
#
_symmetry.space_group_name_H-M   'P 1'
#
loop_
_entity.id
_entity.type
_entity.pdbx_description
1 polymer ?
#
loop_
_entity_poly.entity_id
_entity_poly.type
_entity_poly.pdbx_seq_one_letter_code
_entity_poly.pdbx_strand_id
1 'polypeptide(L)'
;RLKQEPSLPADAQRVVAVPDVVQTFAEPGDILFLACDGMFEARGMTWSGVAALLKESLEEMRGDLPRVAYKLLDSAFTRGSRDNISLIITRLDEVWSPASTISRFDYDALGKVTVEPAIVNGERVDLRAVDGAAVHPEGEPVQVTLF
;
A
#
# COMPACT_ATOMS: atom_id res chain seq x y z
N ARG A 1 3.91 -26.99 -21.59
CA ARG A 1 3.76 -27.51 -20.20
C ARG A 1 4.75 -26.77 -19.30
N LEU A 2 4.27 -26.07 -18.27
CA LEU A 2 5.12 -25.24 -17.40
C LEU A 2 5.40 -25.88 -16.03
N LYS A 3 4.45 -26.68 -15.52
CA LYS A 3 4.47 -27.33 -14.20
C LYS A 3 4.15 -28.83 -14.27
N GLN A 4 4.37 -29.46 -15.42
CA GLN A 4 3.89 -30.81 -15.73
C GLN A 4 5.00 -31.70 -16.29
N GLU A 5 6.27 -31.38 -16.02
CA GLU A 5 7.37 -32.28 -16.36
C GLU A 5 7.44 -33.41 -15.33
N PRO A 6 7.07 -34.66 -15.68
CA PRO A 6 6.94 -35.74 -14.69
C PRO A 6 8.28 -36.16 -14.08
N SER A 7 9.39 -35.91 -14.79
CA SER A 7 10.73 -36.25 -14.33
C SER A 7 11.32 -35.25 -13.33
N LEU A 8 10.67 -34.10 -13.11
CA LEU A 8 11.18 -33.04 -12.26
C LEU A 8 10.31 -32.86 -10.99
N PRO A 9 10.92 -32.62 -9.83
CA PRO A 9 10.20 -32.17 -8.63
C PRO A 9 9.59 -30.75 -8.83
N ALA A 10 8.76 -30.32 -7.89
CA ALA A 10 7.99 -29.08 -7.99
C ALA A 10 8.85 -27.79 -8.07
N ASP A 11 10.01 -27.81 -7.43
CA ASP A 11 11.02 -26.74 -7.38
C ASP A 11 11.97 -26.74 -8.58
N ALA A 12 11.95 -27.79 -9.40
CA ALA A 12 12.74 -27.88 -10.63
C ALA A 12 11.90 -27.68 -11.90
N GLN A 13 10.60 -27.39 -11.76
CA GLN A 13 9.73 -27.09 -12.90
C GLN A 13 10.16 -25.79 -13.60
N ARG A 14 9.79 -25.63 -14.87
CA ARG A 14 10.06 -24.38 -15.62
C ARG A 14 9.43 -23.15 -14.97
N VAL A 15 8.30 -23.34 -14.28
CA VAL A 15 7.70 -22.33 -13.41
C VAL A 15 7.54 -22.95 -12.03
N VAL A 16 8.27 -22.40 -11.06
CA VAL A 16 8.30 -22.87 -9.69
C VAL A 16 7.26 -22.11 -8.87
N ALA A 17 6.53 -22.83 -8.01
CA ALA A 17 5.57 -22.25 -7.05
C ALA A 17 6.09 -22.29 -5.61
N VAL A 18 7.33 -22.72 -5.42
CA VAL A 18 8.02 -22.69 -4.12
C VAL A 18 8.50 -21.26 -3.88
N PRO A 19 8.06 -20.59 -2.80
CA PRO A 19 8.46 -19.22 -2.51
C PRO A 19 9.88 -19.16 -1.96
N ASP A 20 10.54 -18.04 -2.18
CA ASP A 20 11.69 -17.65 -1.37
C ASP A 20 11.19 -17.05 -0.05
N VAL A 21 11.83 -17.39 1.06
CA VAL A 21 11.41 -16.99 2.41
C VAL A 21 12.61 -16.38 3.13
N VAL A 22 12.50 -15.08 3.41
CA VAL A 22 13.49 -14.34 4.19
C VAL A 22 12.86 -13.93 5.52
N GLN A 23 13.60 -14.13 6.61
CA GLN A 23 13.24 -13.64 7.94
C GLN A 23 14.14 -12.46 8.30
N THR A 24 13.53 -11.40 8.79
CA THR A 24 14.23 -10.19 9.24
C THR A 24 13.58 -9.65 10.51
N PHE A 25 14.29 -8.76 11.19
CA PHE A 25 13.77 -7.98 12.30
C PHE A 25 13.37 -6.59 11.81
N ALA A 26 12.42 -5.97 12.51
CA ALA A 26 11.98 -4.60 12.31
C ALA A 26 11.66 -3.98 13.68
N GLU A 27 11.77 -2.67 13.78
CA GLU A 27 11.50 -1.89 14.98
C GLU A 27 10.15 -1.17 14.88
N PRO A 28 9.52 -0.80 16.01
CA PRO A 28 8.35 0.07 15.99
C PRO A 28 8.63 1.37 15.22
N GLY A 29 7.70 1.73 14.33
CA GLY A 29 7.82 2.85 13.40
C GLY A 29 8.30 2.45 12.00
N ASP A 30 8.86 1.25 11.83
CA ASP A 30 9.29 0.76 10.53
C ASP A 30 8.10 0.60 9.56
N ILE A 31 8.40 0.77 8.28
CA ILE A 31 7.43 0.63 7.19
C ILE A 31 7.73 -0.65 6.40
N LEU A 32 6.73 -1.53 6.34
CA LEU A 32 6.69 -2.61 5.36
C LEU A 32 6.02 -2.09 4.09
N PHE A 33 6.75 -2.15 2.98
CA PHE A 33 6.27 -1.75 1.66
C PHE A 33 6.30 -2.95 0.72
N LEU A 34 5.14 -3.31 0.17
CA LEU A 34 4.99 -4.36 -0.84
C LEU A 34 4.36 -3.74 -2.08
N ALA A 35 4.85 -4.07 -3.27
CA ALA A 35 4.27 -3.61 -4.52
C ALA A 35 4.52 -4.60 -5.66
N CYS A 36 3.69 -4.56 -6.69
CA CYS A 36 3.95 -5.27 -7.94
C CYS A 36 5.09 -4.61 -8.75
N ASP A 37 5.54 -5.28 -9.79
CA ASP A 37 6.56 -4.80 -10.73
C ASP A 37 6.15 -3.51 -11.47
N GLY A 38 4.85 -3.28 -11.69
CA GLY A 38 4.32 -2.00 -12.20
C GLY A 38 4.79 -0.77 -11.40
N MET A 39 5.07 -0.91 -10.10
CA MET A 39 5.65 0.17 -9.31
C MET A 39 7.10 0.49 -9.72
N PHE A 40 7.85 -0.50 -10.21
CA PHE A 40 9.30 -0.42 -10.38
C PHE A 40 9.78 -0.31 -11.83
N GLU A 41 8.88 -0.45 -12.81
CA GLU A 41 9.24 -0.42 -14.24
C GLU A 41 9.43 1.00 -14.80
N ALA A 42 8.82 2.01 -14.18
CA ALA A 42 8.79 3.37 -14.70
C ALA A 42 10.11 4.14 -14.45
N ARG A 43 10.36 5.18 -15.24
CA ARG A 43 11.63 5.94 -15.18
C ARG A 43 11.84 6.58 -13.80
N GLY A 44 12.91 6.18 -13.14
CA GLY A 44 13.28 6.69 -11.81
C GLY A 44 12.62 5.93 -10.65
N MET A 45 11.72 4.99 -10.93
CA MET A 45 11.08 4.15 -9.90
C MET A 45 11.91 2.89 -9.59
N THR A 46 13.23 3.04 -9.47
CA THR A 46 14.08 1.93 -8.97
C THR A 46 13.78 1.66 -7.49
N TRP A 47 14.22 0.51 -6.94
CA TRP A 47 14.13 0.22 -5.50
C TRP A 47 14.54 1.41 -4.61
N SER A 48 15.70 2.02 -4.90
CA SER A 48 16.19 3.20 -4.18
C SER A 48 15.36 4.46 -4.43
N GLY A 49 14.83 4.63 -5.65
CA GLY A 49 13.99 5.78 -6.00
C GLY A 49 12.63 5.73 -5.32
N VAL A 50 12.00 4.55 -5.30
CA VAL A 50 10.74 4.30 -4.59
C VAL A 50 10.93 4.49 -3.09
N ALA A 51 12.01 3.97 -2.51
CA ALA A 51 12.32 4.18 -1.09
C ALA A 51 12.49 5.67 -0.72
N ALA A 52 13.20 6.44 -1.57
CA ALA A 52 13.36 7.88 -1.37
C ALA A 52 12.01 8.63 -1.47
N LEU A 53 11.21 8.30 -2.49
CA LEU A 53 9.89 8.90 -2.69
C LEU A 53 8.91 8.54 -1.56
N LEU A 54 8.94 7.30 -1.08
CA LEU A 54 8.16 6.87 0.08
C LEU A 54 8.52 7.70 1.31
N LYS A 55 9.81 7.84 1.61
CA LYS A 55 10.29 8.65 2.74
C LYS A 55 9.84 10.12 2.63
N GLU A 56 10.09 10.75 1.48
CA GLU A 56 9.68 12.14 1.24
C GLU A 56 8.17 12.33 1.39
N SER A 57 7.39 11.38 0.85
CA SER A 57 5.92 11.44 0.92
C SER A 57 5.41 11.26 2.35
N LEU A 58 6.03 10.37 3.14
CA LEU A 58 5.70 10.21 4.56
C LEU A 58 5.96 11.50 5.34
N GLU A 59 7.07 12.19 5.08
CA GLU A 59 7.41 13.47 5.71
C GLU A 59 6.43 14.57 5.30
N GLU A 60 6.19 14.75 3.98
CA GLU A 60 5.28 15.75 3.44
C GLU A 60 3.84 15.61 3.97
N MET A 61 3.37 14.37 4.06
CA MET A 61 1.99 14.05 4.42
C MET A 61 1.82 13.73 5.90
N ARG A 62 2.85 13.96 6.72
CA ARG A 62 2.84 13.70 8.17
C ARG A 62 2.37 12.28 8.52
N GLY A 63 2.75 11.32 7.68
CA GLY A 63 2.42 9.91 7.87
C GLY A 63 1.01 9.48 7.48
N ASP A 64 0.24 10.27 6.72
CA ASP A 64 -1.05 9.87 6.12
C ASP A 64 -0.83 8.83 5.01
N LEU A 65 -0.90 7.54 5.39
CA LEU A 65 -0.59 6.41 4.49
C LEU A 65 -1.48 6.35 3.24
N PRO A 66 -2.80 6.58 3.29
CA PRO A 66 -3.64 6.65 2.08
C PRO A 66 -3.15 7.67 1.05
N ARG A 67 -2.79 8.89 1.48
CA ARG A 67 -2.27 9.90 0.55
C ARG A 67 -0.90 9.52 0.00
N VAL A 68 -0.05 8.93 0.85
CA VAL A 68 1.27 8.44 0.43
C VAL A 68 1.12 7.35 -0.63
N ALA A 69 0.21 6.39 -0.40
CA ALA A 69 -0.10 5.34 -1.37
C ALA A 69 -0.57 5.94 -2.71
N TYR A 70 -1.52 6.88 -2.68
CA TYR A 70 -1.98 7.57 -3.89
C TYR A 70 -0.83 8.26 -4.63
N LYS A 71 0.02 9.03 -3.95
CA LYS A 71 1.16 9.72 -4.56
C LYS A 71 2.17 8.76 -5.18
N LEU A 72 2.40 7.58 -4.58
CA LEU A 72 3.28 6.56 -5.15
C LEU A 72 2.68 5.94 -6.41
N LEU A 73 1.39 5.60 -6.39
CA LEU A 73 0.68 5.07 -7.55
C LEU A 73 0.66 6.09 -8.71
N ASP A 74 0.31 7.33 -8.42
CA ASP A 74 0.29 8.43 -9.40
C ASP A 74 1.70 8.69 -9.95
N SER A 75 2.73 8.64 -9.10
CA SER A 75 4.12 8.78 -9.54
C SER A 75 4.54 7.68 -10.51
N ALA A 76 4.22 6.42 -10.22
CA ALA A 76 4.53 5.31 -11.13
C ALA A 76 3.78 5.46 -12.46
N PHE A 77 2.50 5.79 -12.41
CA PHE A 77 1.65 6.01 -13.59
C PHE A 77 2.16 7.16 -14.47
N THR A 78 2.35 8.35 -13.89
CA THR A 78 2.80 9.56 -14.61
C THR A 78 4.22 9.41 -15.17
N ARG A 79 5.07 8.60 -14.54
CA ARG A 79 6.42 8.27 -15.05
C ARG A 79 6.41 7.20 -16.14
N GLY A 80 5.23 6.71 -16.51
CA GLY A 80 5.02 5.87 -17.69
C GLY A 80 4.93 4.38 -17.42
N SER A 81 4.61 3.95 -16.20
CA SER A 81 4.17 2.56 -15.95
C SER A 81 3.01 2.21 -16.87
N ARG A 82 3.06 1.05 -17.50
CA ARG A 82 2.04 0.52 -18.40
C ARG A 82 1.36 -0.73 -17.87
N ASP A 83 1.85 -1.28 -16.77
CA ASP A 83 1.18 -2.39 -16.06
C ASP A 83 0.17 -1.89 -15.00
N ASN A 84 -0.57 -2.83 -14.42
CA ASN A 84 -1.32 -2.62 -13.19
C ASN A 84 -0.35 -2.29 -12.05
N ILE A 85 -0.72 -1.28 -11.25
CA ILE A 85 0.10 -0.79 -10.15
C ILE A 85 -0.68 -1.02 -8.86
N SER A 86 -0.16 -1.89 -8.00
CA SER A 86 -0.73 -2.17 -6.68
C SER A 86 0.37 -2.13 -5.63
N LEU A 87 0.02 -1.68 -4.42
CA LEU A 87 0.92 -1.61 -3.29
C LEU A 87 0.19 -1.78 -1.97
N ILE A 88 0.94 -2.19 -0.95
CA ILE A 88 0.53 -2.28 0.45
C ILE A 88 1.59 -1.53 1.27
N ILE A 89 1.13 -0.66 2.16
CA ILE A 89 1.99 0.06 3.12
C ILE A 89 1.49 -0.25 4.52
N THR A 90 2.36 -0.83 5.34
CA THR A 90 2.06 -1.12 6.74
C THR A 90 3.09 -0.42 7.62
N ARG A 91 2.60 0.34 8.60
CA ARG A 91 3.43 0.82 9.70
C ARG A 91 3.40 -0.19 10.83
N LEU A 92 4.57 -0.57 11.31
CA LEU A 92 4.69 -1.49 12.44
C LEU A 92 4.62 -0.67 13.74
N ASP A 93 3.55 -0.82 14.51
CA ASP A 93 3.39 -0.11 15.78
C ASP A 93 3.77 -1.00 16.97
N GLU A 94 4.29 -0.39 18.04
CA GLU A 94 4.63 -1.09 19.28
C GLU A 94 3.39 -1.60 20.02
N VAL A 95 2.30 -0.83 19.93
CA VAL A 95 1.07 -1.06 20.68
C VAL A 95 0.09 -1.82 19.82
N TRP A 96 -0.28 -3.01 20.25
CA TRP A 96 -1.41 -3.73 19.67
C TRP A 96 -2.72 -3.02 20.03
N SER A 97 -3.56 -2.76 19.03
CA SER A 97 -4.91 -2.27 19.21
C SER A 97 -5.93 -3.31 18.74
N PRO A 98 -6.94 -3.65 19.55
CA PRO A 98 -8.08 -4.45 19.08
C PRO A 98 -8.99 -3.65 18.15
N ALA A 99 -8.83 -2.32 18.12
CA ALA A 99 -9.66 -1.48 17.28
C ALA A 99 -9.24 -1.63 15.82
N SER A 100 -10.19 -1.93 14.95
CA SER A 100 -9.95 -1.96 13.50
C SER A 100 -10.82 -0.91 12.82
N THR A 101 -10.19 -0.12 11.96
CA THR A 101 -10.92 0.77 11.05
C THR A 101 -10.57 0.40 9.63
N ILE A 102 -11.61 0.07 8.86
CA ILE A 102 -11.52 -0.18 7.43
C ILE A 102 -12.15 1.02 6.73
N SER A 103 -11.43 1.62 5.79
CA SER A 103 -11.96 2.74 5.00
C SER A 103 -11.61 2.53 3.54
N ARG A 104 -12.49 2.97 2.65
CA ARG A 104 -12.25 2.95 1.21
C ARG A 104 -12.22 4.37 0.67
N PHE A 105 -11.21 4.62 -0.16
CA PHE A 105 -10.98 5.88 -0.84
C PHE A 105 -10.87 5.62 -2.33
N ASP A 106 -11.60 6.40 -3.10
CA ASP A 106 -11.46 6.42 -4.55
C ASP A 106 -10.95 7.82 -4.95
N TYR A 107 -9.83 7.86 -5.66
CA TYR A 107 -9.30 9.08 -6.25
C TYR A 107 -9.69 9.12 -7.72
N ASP A 108 -10.26 10.24 -8.18
CA ASP A 108 -10.50 10.45 -9.60
C ASP A 108 -9.24 10.96 -10.33
N ALA A 109 -9.34 11.11 -11.65
CA ALA A 109 -8.23 11.58 -12.49
C ALA A 109 -7.77 13.02 -12.18
N LEU A 110 -8.53 13.79 -11.41
CA LEU A 110 -8.17 15.14 -10.95
C LEU A 110 -7.61 15.13 -9.52
N GLY A 111 -7.45 13.96 -8.92
CA GLY A 111 -6.99 13.79 -7.54
C GLY A 111 -8.05 14.10 -6.49
N LYS A 112 -9.33 14.23 -6.90
CA LYS A 112 -10.42 14.41 -5.94
C LYS A 112 -10.73 13.08 -5.27
N VAL A 113 -10.77 13.10 -3.93
CA VAL A 113 -11.08 11.91 -3.13
C VAL A 113 -12.59 11.79 -2.89
N THR A 114 -13.11 10.60 -3.07
CA THR A 114 -14.41 10.16 -2.55
C THR A 114 -14.14 9.14 -1.45
N VAL A 115 -14.76 9.35 -0.30
CA VAL A 115 -14.60 8.48 0.87
C VAL A 115 -15.89 7.69 1.04
N GLU A 116 -15.82 6.37 1.03
CA GLU A 116 -16.93 5.54 1.47
C GLU A 116 -16.95 5.48 3.01
N PRO A 117 -18.13 5.24 3.63
CA PRO A 117 -18.23 5.06 5.07
C PRO A 117 -17.28 3.97 5.56
N ALA A 118 -16.57 4.25 6.64
CA ALA A 118 -15.67 3.31 7.26
C ALA A 118 -16.43 2.25 8.06
N ILE A 119 -15.76 1.13 8.31
CA ILE A 119 -16.18 0.13 9.28
C ILE A 119 -15.21 0.23 10.46
N VAL A 120 -15.69 0.71 11.60
CA VAL A 120 -14.94 0.82 12.85
C VAL A 120 -15.46 -0.25 13.80
N ASN A 121 -14.64 -1.23 14.16
CA ASN A 121 -15.02 -2.33 15.05
C ASN A 121 -16.29 -3.08 14.60
N GLY A 122 -16.52 -3.17 13.29
CA GLY A 122 -17.71 -3.79 12.69
C GLY A 122 -18.91 -2.86 12.50
N GLU A 123 -18.84 -1.61 12.98
CA GLU A 123 -19.90 -0.61 12.84
C GLU A 123 -19.60 0.38 11.71
N ARG A 124 -20.63 0.74 10.93
CA ARG A 124 -20.48 1.68 9.81
C ARG A 124 -20.48 3.12 10.31
N VAL A 125 -19.43 3.86 9.98
CA VAL A 125 -19.21 5.26 10.35
C VAL A 125 -19.03 6.12 9.10
N ASP A 126 -19.86 7.15 8.94
CA ASP A 126 -19.76 8.06 7.80
C ASP A 126 -18.57 9.01 7.96
N LEU A 127 -17.55 8.84 7.12
CA LEU A 127 -16.38 9.70 7.09
C LEU A 127 -16.57 10.90 6.16
N ARG A 128 -15.86 12.00 6.44
CA ARG A 128 -15.82 13.17 5.57
C ARG A 128 -14.44 13.32 4.92
N ALA A 129 -14.44 13.69 3.65
CA ALA A 129 -13.23 14.16 2.98
C ALA A 129 -12.94 15.61 3.39
N VAL A 130 -11.78 15.85 4.01
CA VAL A 130 -11.28 17.20 4.32
C VAL A 130 -9.88 17.31 3.75
N ASP A 131 -9.68 18.25 2.82
CA ASP A 131 -8.38 18.52 2.16
C ASP A 131 -7.65 17.29 1.61
N GLY A 132 -8.37 16.24 1.19
CA GLY A 132 -7.78 14.99 0.68
C GLY A 132 -7.52 13.91 1.74
N ALA A 133 -7.93 14.12 3.00
CA ALA A 133 -7.86 13.12 4.07
C ALA A 133 -9.27 12.71 4.48
N ALA A 134 -9.40 11.47 4.92
CA ALA A 134 -10.61 11.01 5.56
C ALA A 134 -10.55 11.26 7.06
N VAL A 135 -11.55 11.96 7.56
CA VAL A 135 -11.65 12.36 8.97
C VAL A 135 -12.92 11.76 9.55
N HIS A 136 -12.82 11.26 10.78
CA HIS A 136 -13.98 10.83 11.55
C HIS A 136 -14.97 12.00 11.67
N PRO A 137 -16.30 11.77 11.71
CA PRO A 137 -17.28 12.84 11.82
C PRO A 137 -17.11 13.72 13.08
N GLU A 138 -16.44 13.19 14.12
CA GLU A 138 -16.07 13.91 15.34
C GLU A 138 -14.73 14.67 15.27
N GLY A 139 -14.06 14.67 14.11
CA GLY A 139 -12.82 15.42 13.88
C GLY A 139 -11.54 14.65 14.20
N GLU A 140 -11.64 13.38 14.62
CA GLU A 140 -10.47 12.54 14.90
C GLU A 140 -9.84 11.99 13.60
N PRO A 141 -8.49 11.88 13.53
CA PRO A 141 -7.82 11.24 12.41
C PRO A 141 -8.17 9.75 12.36
N VAL A 142 -8.60 9.27 11.20
CA VAL A 142 -8.87 7.83 11.03
C VAL A 142 -7.55 7.09 10.86
N GLN A 143 -7.26 6.13 11.75
CA GLN A 143 -6.19 5.17 11.51
C GLN A 143 -6.64 4.16 10.45
N VAL A 144 -6.14 4.33 9.23
CA VAL A 144 -6.45 3.43 8.11
C VAL A 144 -5.32 2.41 7.96
N THR A 145 -5.67 1.13 8.06
CA THR A 145 -4.79 0.04 7.62
C THR A 145 -5.22 -0.36 6.20
N LEU A 146 -4.32 -0.21 5.22
CA LEU A 146 -4.53 -0.70 3.86
C LEU A 146 -4.04 -2.14 3.77
N PHE A 147 -4.86 -3.03 3.21
CA PHE A 147 -4.53 -4.44 2.96
C PHE A 147 -3.95 -4.65 1.57
#